data_AF-A0A840CXP9-F1
#
_entry.id   AF-A0A840CXP9-F1
#
_cell.length_a   1.000
_cell.length_b   1.000
_cell.length_c   1.000
_cell.angle_alpha   90.00
_cell.angle_beta   90.00
_cell.angle_gamma   90.00
#
_symmetry.space_group_name_H-M   'P 1'
#
loop_
_entity.id
_entity.type
_entity.pdbx_description
1 polymer ?
#
loop_
_entity_poly.entity_id
_entity_poly.type
_entity_poly.pdbx_seq_one_letter_code
_entity_poly.pdbx_strand_id
1 'polypeptide(L)'
;MKKFTFIAEFRGGTYITQYNTVDILEALLAWVDYLDTSIYPQRIIRKLQKEIKREQPIPIKGVDNVWCCSFSPYNSFLLLNIIETK
;
A
#
# COMPACT_ATOMS: atom_id res chain seq x y z
N MET A 1 5.68 16.97 -6.69
CA MET A 1 4.58 16.06 -6.30
C MET A 1 4.43 15.03 -7.40
N LYS A 2 4.18 13.79 -7.01
CA LYS A 2 4.02 12.62 -7.88
C LYS A 2 2.69 11.95 -7.55
N LYS A 3 2.05 11.32 -8.52
CA LYS A 3 0.78 10.64 -8.34
C LYS A 3 1.01 9.15 -8.19
N PHE A 4 0.73 8.59 -7.01
CA PHE A 4 0.88 7.17 -6.73
C PHE A 4 -0.48 6.47 -6.75
N THR A 5 -0.56 5.36 -7.48
CA THR A 5 -1.71 4.46 -7.50
C THR A 5 -1.39 3.22 -6.69
N PHE A 6 -2.27 2.86 -5.77
CA PHE A 6 -2.16 1.67 -4.94
C PHE A 6 -3.21 0.67 -5.41
N ILE A 7 -2.79 -0.55 -5.69
CA ILE A 7 -3.65 -1.69 -5.99
C ILE A 7 -3.44 -2.71 -4.87
N ALA A 8 -4.42 -2.79 -3.97
CA ALA A 8 -4.39 -3.68 -2.81
C ALA A 8 -5.27 -4.90 -3.06
N GLU A 9 -4.65 -6.07 -3.06
CA GLU A 9 -5.35 -7.36 -3.04
C GLU A 9 -5.49 -7.80 -1.59
N PHE A 10 -6.73 -7.88 -1.09
CA PHE A 10 -7.01 -8.23 0.30
C PHE A 10 -8.33 -8.99 0.41
N ARG A 11 -8.30 -10.17 1.04
CA ARG A 11 -9.49 -11.01 1.30
C ARG A 11 -10.37 -11.28 0.06
N GLY A 12 -9.74 -11.44 -1.10
CA GLY A 12 -10.43 -11.72 -2.37
C GLY A 12 -11.00 -10.49 -3.07
N GLY A 13 -10.78 -9.28 -2.54
CA GLY A 13 -11.11 -8.02 -3.21
C GLY A 13 -9.86 -7.29 -3.71
N THR A 14 -10.06 -6.51 -4.78
CA THR A 14 -9.08 -5.56 -5.33
C THR A 14 -9.55 -4.14 -5.00
N TYR A 15 -8.71 -3.37 -4.33
CA TYR A 15 -9.02 -2.01 -3.89
C TYR A 15 -8.00 -1.03 -4.47
N ILE A 16 -8.49 0.02 -5.12
CA ILE A 16 -7.65 0.99 -5.82
C ILE A 16 -7.83 2.37 -5.20
N THR A 17 -6.72 2.99 -4.82
CA THR A 17 -6.69 4.38 -4.33
C THR A 17 -5.52 5.14 -4.95
N GLN A 18 -5.60 6.47 -4.95
CA GLN A 18 -4.57 7.34 -5.51
C GLN A 18 -4.25 8.49 -4.56
N TYR A 19 -2.96 8.84 -4.48
CA TYR A 19 -2.46 9.94 -3.63
C TYR A 19 -1.43 10.76 -4.39
N ASN A 20 -1.43 12.08 -4.16
CA ASN A 20 -0.38 12.97 -4.63
C ASN A 20 0.57 13.28 -3.47
N THR A 21 1.81 12.80 -3.54
CA THR A 21 2.81 12.96 -2.46
C THR A 21 4.18 13.35 -3.03
N VAL A 22 5.18 13.58 -2.17
CA VAL A 22 6.54 13.90 -2.62
C VAL A 22 7.26 12.65 -3.13
N ASP A 23 7.11 11.53 -2.43
CA ASP A 23 7.76 10.25 -2.73
C ASP A 23 6.89 9.04 -2.33
N ILE A 24 7.42 7.85 -2.60
CA ILE A 24 6.75 6.57 -2.34
C ILE A 24 6.56 6.28 -0.84
N LEU A 25 7.46 6.76 0.02
CA LEU A 25 7.35 6.53 1.46
C LEU A 25 6.20 7.35 2.03
N GLU A 26 6.11 8.63 1.65
CA GLU A 26 4.96 9.47 1.98
C GLU A 26 3.66 8.91 1.39
N ALA A 27 3.70 8.40 0.16
CA ALA A 27 2.54 7.76 -0.47
C ALA A 27 2.04 6.56 0.34
N LEU A 28 2.96 5.71 0.81
CA LEU A 28 2.64 4.51 1.57
C LEU A 28 2.06 4.84 2.95
N LEU A 29 2.58 5.89 3.61
CA LEU A 29 2.04 6.40 4.86
C LEU A 29 0.63 6.98 4.66
N ALA A 30 0.43 7.79 3.61
CA ALA A 30 -0.90 8.30 3.28
C ALA A 30 -1.88 7.15 2.99
N TRP A 31 -1.47 6.16 2.20
CA TRP A 31 -2.32 5.00 1.88
C TRP A 31 -2.85 4.31 3.13
N VAL A 32 -1.98 4.00 4.10
CA VAL A 32 -2.40 3.27 5.31
C VAL A 32 -3.27 4.12 6.25
N ASP A 33 -3.06 5.43 6.30
CA ASP A 33 -3.81 6.33 7.17
C ASP A 33 -5.23 6.60 6.66
N TYR A 34 -5.48 6.42 5.36
CA TYR A 34 -6.79 6.62 4.73
C TYR A 34 -7.52 5.31 4.36
N LEU A 35 -7.11 4.16 4.91
CA LEU A 35 -7.80 2.89 4.66
C LEU A 35 -9.22 2.89 5.22
N ASP A 36 -10.15 2.41 4.40
CA ASP A 36 -11.56 2.26 4.80
C ASP A 36 -11.71 1.15 5.85
N THR A 37 -12.16 1.53 7.05
CA THR A 37 -12.38 0.61 8.17
C THR A 37 -13.46 -0.45 7.93
N SER A 38 -14.35 -0.24 6.95
CA SER A 38 -15.35 -1.24 6.53
C SER A 38 -14.71 -2.42 5.78
N ILE A 39 -13.59 -2.17 5.10
CA ILE A 39 -12.82 -3.15 4.33
C ILE A 39 -11.67 -3.72 5.19
N TYR A 40 -10.96 -2.81 5.87
CA TYR A 40 -9.80 -3.11 6.71
C TYR A 40 -10.15 -2.87 8.19
N PRO A 41 -10.46 -3.93 8.97
CA PRO A 41 -10.72 -3.77 10.39
C PRO A 41 -9.63 -2.97 11.11
N GLN A 42 -9.99 -2.11 12.06
CA GLN A 42 -9.04 -1.21 12.74
C GLN A 42 -7.77 -1.90 13.29
N ARG A 43 -7.89 -3.14 13.77
CA ARG A 43 -6.74 -3.94 14.23
C ARG A 43 -5.71 -4.23 13.13
N ILE A 44 -6.19 -4.43 11.90
CA ILE A 44 -5.36 -4.66 10.71
C ILE A 44 -4.68 -3.36 10.33
N ILE A 45 -5.41 -2.25 10.26
CA ILE A 45 -4.82 -0.92 9.98
C ILE A 45 -3.70 -0.60 10.98
N ARG A 46 -3.93 -0.79 12.29
CA ARG A 46 -2.89 -0.56 13.32
C ARG A 46 -1.67 -1.46 13.16
N LYS A 47 -1.85 -2.69 12.67
CA LYS A 47 -0.74 -3.62 12.40
C LYS A 47 0.05 -3.15 11.17
N LEU A 48 -0.65 -2.78 10.08
CA LEU A 48 -0.05 -2.22 8.87
C LEU A 48 0.73 -0.94 9.17
N GLN A 49 0.18 0.00 9.94
CA GLN A 49 0.86 1.24 10.33
C GLN A 49 2.19 1.01 11.08
N LYS A 50 2.33 -0.13 11.78
CA LYS A 50 3.58 -0.51 12.45
C LYS A 50 4.57 -1.18 11.50
N GLU A 51 4.07 -1.99 10.57
CA GLU A 51 4.88 -2.72 9.60
C GLU A 51 5.43 -1.81 8.51
N ILE A 52 4.59 -0.91 7.96
CA ILE A 52 4.95 0.02 6.89
C ILE A 52 6.18 0.88 7.22
N LYS A 53 6.36 1.28 8.48
CA LYS A 53 7.52 2.09 8.90
C LYS A 53 8.86 1.36 8.77
N ARG A 54 8.82 0.03 8.64
CA ARG A 54 10.01 -0.83 8.52
C ARG A 54 10.17 -1.38 7.10
N GLU A 55 9.14 -1.25 6.28
CA GLU A 55 9.15 -1.80 4.93
C GLU A 55 9.64 -0.80 3.91
N GLN A 56 10.38 -1.31 2.92
CA GLN A 56 10.73 -0.57 1.71
C GLN A 56 10.10 -1.30 0.52
N PRO A 57 9.16 -0.67 -0.21
CA PRO A 57 8.58 -1.28 -1.41
C PRO A 57 9.67 -1.72 -2.39
N ILE A 58 9.56 -2.94 -2.88
CA ILE A 58 10.57 -3.57 -3.73
C ILE A 58 10.26 -3.21 -5.19
N PRO A 59 11.20 -2.62 -5.95
CA PRO A 59 11.00 -2.36 -7.38
C PRO A 59 10.71 -3.65 -8.15
N ILE A 60 9.71 -3.63 -9.04
CA ILE A 60 9.41 -4.78 -9.90
C ILE A 60 10.40 -4.80 -11.07
N LYS A 61 11.09 -5.93 -11.25
CA LYS A 61 12.09 -6.09 -12.31
C LYS A 61 11.45 -5.92 -13.70
N GLY A 62 12.03 -5.02 -14.50
CA GLY A 62 11.60 -4.80 -15.89
C GLY A 62 10.36 -3.90 -16.04
N VAL A 63 9.89 -3.27 -14.95
CA VAL A 63 8.79 -2.32 -14.99
C VAL A 63 9.20 -1.05 -14.24
N ASP A 64 9.33 0.05 -14.97
CA ASP A 64 9.71 1.33 -14.39
C ASP A 64 8.58 1.89 -13.51
N ASN A 65 8.96 2.55 -12.41
CA ASN A 65 8.03 3.26 -11.53
C ASN A 65 6.94 2.36 -10.90
N VAL A 66 7.23 1.07 -10.76
CA VAL A 66 6.35 0.10 -10.11
C VAL A 66 7.09 -0.62 -9.00
N TRP A 67 6.46 -0.69 -7.85
CA TRP A 67 6.94 -1.39 -6.67
C TRP A 67 5.88 -2.33 -6.12
N CYS A 68 6.33 -3.29 -5.33
CA CYS A 68 5.46 -4.24 -4.63
C CYS A 68 5.91 -4.36 -3.17
N CYS A 69 4.94 -4.48 -2.27
CA CYS A 69 5.14 -4.98 -0.92
C CYS A 69 3.99 -5.88 -0.52
N SER A 70 4.21 -6.73 0.47
CA SER A 70 3.19 -7.63 0.98
C SER A 70 3.21 -7.63 2.51
N PHE A 71 2.03 -7.71 3.10
CA PHE A 71 1.86 -7.73 4.53
C PHE A 71 1.06 -8.97 4.93
N SER A 72 1.41 -9.57 6.06
CA SER A 72 0.66 -10.69 6.64
C SER A 72 0.09 -10.32 8.01
N PRO A 73 -0.85 -9.36 8.10
CA PRO A 73 -1.42 -8.95 9.37
C PRO A 73 -2.33 -10.06 9.91
N TYR A 74 -1.86 -10.75 10.96
CA TYR A 74 -2.56 -11.89 11.58
C TYR A 74 -2.78 -13.02 10.56
N ASN A 75 -4.00 -13.55 10.43
CA ASN A 75 -4.35 -14.64 9.50
C ASN A 75 -4.91 -14.07 8.18
N SER A 76 -4.35 -12.98 7.68
CA SER A 76 -4.76 -12.38 6.40
C SER A 76 -3.52 -11.95 5.63
N PHE A 77 -3.62 -12.01 4.31
CA PHE A 77 -2.56 -11.61 3.39
C PHE A 77 -3.04 -10.38 2.61
N LEU A 78 -2.15 -9.40 2.47
CA LEU A 78 -2.34 -8.20 1.68
C LEU A 78 -1.16 -8.09 0.70
N LEU A 79 -1.46 -8.05 -0.60
CA LEU A 79 -0.48 -7.72 -1.63
C LEU A 79 -0.76 -6.30 -2.10
N LEU A 80 0.28 -5.47 -2.14
CA LEU A 80 0.19 -4.07 -2.50
C LEU A 80 1.13 -3.78 -3.68
N ASN A 81 0.54 -3.45 -4.83
CA ASN A 81 1.28 -2.89 -5.95
C ASN A 81 1.16 -1.37 -5.92
N ILE A 82 2.28 -0.69 -6.13
CA ILE A 82 2.39 0.77 -6.07
C ILE A 82 2.94 1.25 -7.40
N ILE A 83 2.22 2.13 -8.07
CA ILE A 83 2.58 2.66 -9.38
C ILE A 83 2.72 4.17 -9.27
N GLU A 84 3.91 4.71 -9.56
CA GLU A 84 4.07 6.14 -9.79
C GLU A 84 3.63 6.46 -11.23
N THR A 85 2.61 7.29 -11.34
CA THR A 85 2.01 7.78 -12.59
C THR A 85 2.35 9.26 -12.79
N LYS A 86 2.54 9.65 -14.06
CA LYS A 86 2.72 11.06 -14.44
C LYS A 86 1.41 11.84 -14.38
#